data_AF-A0A973WQI5-F1
#
_entry.id   AF-A0A973WQI5-F1
#
_cell.length_a   1.000
_cell.length_b   1.000
_cell.length_c   1.000
_cell.angle_alpha   90.00
_cell.angle_beta   90.00
_cell.angle_gamma   90.00
#
_symmetry.space_group_name_H-M   'P 1'
#
loop_
_entity.id
_entity.type
_entity.pdbx_description
1 polymer ?
#
loop_
_entity_poly.entity_id
_entity_poly.type
_entity_poly.pdbx_seq_one_letter_code
_entity_poly.pdbx_strand_id
1 'polypeptide(L)'
;MLGHAARWALISLAGANVATGALVACILVSIVVAPVVDRLHLPFAALGFSAVVSMMPGFFLFEAASAMVELVSLGPHAPVTLLMSIAANGATAFLVILAMTFGLILPRMLLEHFLTPTV
;
A
#
# COMPACT_ATOMS: atom_id res chain seq x y z
N MET A 1 -9.24 -10.74 0.61
CA MET A 1 -8.78 -11.61 1.71
C MET A 1 -7.34 -12.08 1.53
N LEU A 2 -6.97 -12.67 0.39
CA LEU A 2 -5.59 -13.15 0.17
C LEU A 2 -4.50 -12.09 0.33
N GLY A 3 -4.63 -10.91 -0.29
CA GLY A 3 -3.64 -9.84 -0.13
C GLY A 3 -3.49 -9.37 1.32
N HIS A 4 -4.60 -9.27 2.06
CA HIS A 4 -4.57 -8.95 3.49
C HIS A 4 -3.85 -10.03 4.31
N ALA A 5 -4.16 -11.31 4.06
CA ALA A 5 -3.50 -12.43 4.72
C ALA A 5 -1.99 -12.45 4.44
N ALA A 6 -1.56 -12.19 3.20
CA ALA A 6 -0.15 -12.10 2.84
C ALA A 6 0.58 -10.97 3.57
N ARG A 7 -0.03 -9.77 3.62
CA ARG A 7 0.52 -8.65 4.40
C ARG A 7 0.60 -8.98 5.89
N TRP A 8 -0.47 -9.54 6.45
CA TRP A 8 -0.52 -9.92 7.86
C TRP A 8 0.56 -10.95 8.19
N ALA A 9 0.76 -11.95 7.33
CA ALA A 9 1.76 -12.98 7.52
C ALA A 9 3.18 -12.40 7.50
N LEU A 10 3.49 -11.51 6.56
CA LEU A 10 4.81 -10.88 6.49
C LEU A 10 5.12 -10.03 7.73
N ILE A 11 4.13 -9.27 8.21
CA ILE A 11 4.33 -8.43 9.40
C ILE A 11 4.43 -9.31 10.66
N SER A 12 3.55 -10.28 10.82
CA SER A 12 3.40 -11.03 12.07
C SER A 12 4.38 -12.19 12.22
N LEU A 13 4.74 -12.85 11.12
CA LEU A 13 5.61 -14.05 11.14
C LEU A 13 7.04 -13.74 10.70
N ALA A 14 7.23 -12.84 9.73
CA ALA A 14 8.56 -12.53 9.18
C ALA A 14 9.17 -11.22 9.73
N GLY A 15 8.43 -10.48 10.59
CA GLY A 15 8.88 -9.21 11.15
C GLY A 15 9.09 -8.10 10.10
N ALA A 16 8.47 -8.23 8.93
CA ALA A 16 8.59 -7.24 7.86
C ALA A 16 7.90 -5.94 8.27
N ASN A 17 8.44 -4.82 7.80
CA ASN A 17 7.76 -3.54 7.97
C ASN A 17 6.48 -3.46 7.12
N VAL A 18 5.64 -2.48 7.45
CA VAL A 18 4.31 -2.32 6.85
C VAL A 18 4.35 -2.09 5.34
N ALA A 19 5.35 -1.35 4.85
CA ALA A 19 5.51 -1.05 3.43
C ALA A 19 5.93 -2.29 2.64
N THR A 20 6.87 -3.09 3.14
CA THR A 20 7.27 -4.36 2.53
C THR A 20 6.09 -5.34 2.49
N GLY A 21 5.30 -5.43 3.57
CA GLY A 21 4.09 -6.23 3.58
C GLY A 21 3.07 -5.81 2.52
N ALA A 22 2.89 -4.49 2.32
CA ALA A 22 2.03 -3.95 1.27
C ALA A 22 2.57 -4.24 -0.14
N LEU A 23 3.88 -4.10 -0.36
CA LEU A 23 4.52 -4.37 -1.66
C LEU A 23 4.23 -5.80 -2.12
N VAL A 24 4.53 -6.78 -1.26
CA VAL A 24 4.34 -8.20 -1.60
C VAL A 24 2.87 -8.53 -1.79
N ALA A 25 1.99 -8.01 -0.93
CA ALA A 25 0.56 -8.19 -1.08
C ALA A 25 0.05 -7.64 -2.43
N CYS A 26 0.52 -6.46 -2.84
CA CYS A 26 0.17 -5.86 -4.12
C CYS A 26 0.72 -6.66 -5.32
N ILE A 27 1.93 -7.20 -5.23
CA ILE A 27 2.50 -8.09 -6.26
C ILE A 27 1.62 -9.32 -6.44
N LEU A 28 1.25 -9.98 -5.33
CA LEU A 28 0.38 -11.15 -5.37
C LEU A 28 -0.99 -10.81 -5.95
N VAL A 29 -1.59 -9.68 -5.55
CA VAL A 29 -2.85 -9.22 -6.11
C VAL A 29 -2.73 -8.98 -7.61
N SER A 30 -1.69 -8.28 -8.07
CA SER A 30 -1.50 -7.99 -9.49
C SER A 30 -1.37 -9.25 -10.33
N ILE A 31 -0.57 -10.22 -9.87
CA ILE A 31 -0.38 -11.51 -10.54
C ILE A 31 -1.70 -12.29 -10.68
N VAL A 32 -2.54 -12.26 -9.65
CA VAL A 32 -3.84 -12.97 -9.66
C VAL A 32 -4.89 -12.22 -10.47
N VAL A 33 -4.97 -10.90 -10.33
CA VAL A 33 -6.00 -10.07 -10.94
C VAL A 33 -5.75 -9.86 -12.43
N ALA A 34 -4.51 -9.69 -12.87
CA ALA A 34 -4.17 -9.46 -14.28
C ALA A 34 -4.82 -10.47 -15.25
N PRO A 35 -4.65 -11.79 -15.10
CA PRO A 35 -5.27 -12.75 -16.02
C PRO A 35 -6.80 -12.78 -15.95
N VAL A 36 -7.40 -12.44 -14.79
CA VAL A 36 -8.86 -12.37 -14.62
C VAL A 36 -9.42 -11.17 -15.40
N VAL A 37 -8.78 -10.02 -15.27
CA VAL A 37 -9.13 -8.77 -15.94
C VAL A 37 -9.02 -8.94 -17.46
N ASP A 38 -7.97 -9.59 -17.94
CA ASP A 38 -7.76 -9.83 -19.37
C ASP A 38 -8.80 -10.78 -19.95
N ARG A 39 -9.12 -11.88 -19.25
CA ARG A 39 -10.15 -12.82 -19.70
C ARG A 39 -11.55 -12.23 -19.71
N LEU A 40 -11.85 -11.34 -18.76
CA LEU A 40 -13.17 -10.72 -18.61
C LEU A 40 -13.29 -9.35 -19.29
N HIS A 41 -12.23 -8.84 -19.91
CA HIS A 41 -12.17 -7.51 -20.53
C HIS A 41 -12.61 -6.38 -19.59
N LEU A 42 -12.24 -6.50 -18.31
CA LEU A 42 -12.56 -5.51 -17.27
C LEU A 42 -11.44 -4.47 -17.14
N PRO A 43 -11.68 -3.33 -16.49
CA PRO A 43 -10.60 -2.40 -16.13
C PRO A 43 -9.81 -2.94 -14.92
N PHE A 44 -8.49 -3.05 -15.04
CA PHE A 44 -7.61 -3.52 -13.95
C PHE A 44 -7.79 -2.72 -12.66
N ALA A 45 -7.95 -1.40 -12.80
CA ALA A 45 -8.17 -0.51 -11.67
C ALA A 45 -9.35 -0.93 -10.79
N ALA A 46 -10.45 -1.43 -11.37
CA ALA A 46 -11.64 -1.80 -10.59
C ALA A 46 -11.37 -2.99 -9.64
N LEU A 47 -10.71 -4.05 -10.13
CA LEU A 47 -10.41 -5.23 -9.33
C LEU A 47 -9.14 -5.07 -8.49
N GLY A 48 -8.11 -4.44 -9.03
CA GLY A 48 -6.84 -4.21 -8.35
C GLY A 48 -7.00 -3.30 -7.14
N PHE A 49 -7.62 -2.12 -7.31
CA PHE A 49 -7.79 -1.18 -6.20
C PHE A 49 -8.74 -1.73 -5.13
N SER A 50 -9.86 -2.36 -5.51
CA SER A 50 -10.80 -2.96 -4.56
C SER A 50 -10.15 -4.05 -3.69
N ALA A 51 -9.23 -4.84 -4.27
CA ALA A 51 -8.52 -5.89 -3.54
C ALA A 51 -7.51 -5.33 -2.50
N VAL A 52 -6.94 -4.15 -2.73
CA VAL A 52 -5.89 -3.57 -1.87
C VAL A 52 -6.37 -2.47 -0.93
N VAL A 53 -7.66 -2.09 -0.94
CA VAL A 53 -8.24 -1.08 -0.03
C VAL A 53 -7.86 -1.37 1.44
N SER A 54 -7.82 -2.64 1.81
CA SER A 54 -7.47 -3.10 3.17
C SER A 54 -6.02 -2.83 3.62
N MET A 55 -5.12 -2.38 2.74
CA MET A 55 -3.74 -2.05 3.13
C MET A 55 -3.65 -0.76 3.97
N MET A 56 -4.74 0.01 4.07
CA MET A 56 -4.94 1.18 4.96
C MET A 56 -3.75 2.16 5.03
N PRO A 57 -3.21 2.68 3.91
CA PRO A 57 -2.29 3.82 3.97
C PRO A 57 -2.95 5.05 4.62
N GLY A 58 -4.27 5.20 4.45
CA GLY A 58 -5.05 6.28 5.04
C GLY A 58 -4.97 6.34 6.56
N PHE A 59 -4.81 5.20 7.25
CA PHE A 59 -4.66 5.18 8.71
C PHE A 59 -3.46 6.00 9.17
N PHE A 60 -2.30 5.79 8.55
CA PHE A 60 -1.09 6.55 8.88
C PHE A 60 -1.20 8.04 8.49
N LEU A 61 -1.91 8.36 7.40
CA LEU A 61 -2.19 9.76 7.05
C LEU A 61 -3.09 10.44 8.09
N PHE A 62 -4.11 9.75 8.58
CA PHE A 62 -4.99 10.28 9.63
C PHE A 62 -4.25 10.45 10.96
N GLU A 63 -3.40 9.50 11.34
CA GLU A 63 -2.54 9.62 12.52
C GLU A 63 -1.56 10.80 12.39
N ALA A 64 -0.95 10.98 11.22
CA ALA A 64 -0.07 12.13 10.98
C ALA A 64 -0.85 13.46 11.05
N ALA A 65 -2.03 13.53 10.43
CA ALA A 65 -2.86 14.73 10.42
C ALA A 65 -3.39 15.09 11.82
N SER A 66 -3.82 14.09 12.61
CA SER A 66 -4.27 14.31 13.99
C SER A 66 -3.12 14.81 14.87
N ALA A 67 -1.93 14.22 14.76
CA ALA A 67 -0.73 14.70 15.44
C ALA A 67 -0.34 16.12 15.02
N MET A 68 -0.56 16.51 13.75
CA MET A 68 -0.38 17.90 13.30
C MET A 68 -1.39 18.85 13.94
N VAL A 69 -2.66 18.46 14.06
CA VAL A 69 -3.68 19.28 14.75
C VAL A 69 -3.32 19.47 16.22
N GLU A 70 -2.85 18.41 16.87
CA GLU A 70 -2.37 18.47 18.26
C GLU A 70 -1.13 19.37 18.40
N LEU A 71 -0.20 19.30 17.45
CA LEU A 71 1.00 20.15 17.41
C LEU A 71 0.63 21.63 17.36
N VAL A 72 -0.35 21.99 16.53
CA VAL A 72 -0.86 23.36 16.43
C VAL A 72 -1.57 23.78 17.72
N SER A 73 -2.29 22.85 18.35
CA SER A 73 -3.05 23.12 19.59
C SER A 73 -2.14 23.35 20.81
N LEU A 74 -1.03 22.62 20.91
CA LEU A 74 -0.05 22.74 22.00
C LEU A 74 1.00 23.83 21.75
N GLY A 75 1.27 24.18 20.49
CA GLY A 75 2.20 25.24 20.12
C GLY A 75 3.60 25.01 20.72
N PRO A 76 4.21 26.03 21.37
CA PRO A 76 5.55 25.91 21.96
C PRO A 76 5.69 24.84 23.06
N HIS A 77 4.58 24.36 23.63
CA HIS A 77 4.57 23.32 24.66
C HIS A 77 4.51 21.90 24.07
N ALA A 78 4.41 21.77 22.74
CA ALA A 78 4.33 20.48 22.09
C ALA A 78 5.62 19.66 22.29
N PRO A 79 5.53 18.38 22.65
CA PRO A 79 6.72 17.54 22.79
C PRO A 79 7.31 17.19 21.41
N VAL A 80 8.63 17.08 21.34
CA VAL A 80 9.36 16.71 20.10
C VAL A 80 8.92 15.35 19.55
N THR A 81 8.45 14.45 20.42
CA THR A 81 7.90 13.14 20.04
C THR A 81 6.71 13.26 19.09
N LEU A 82 5.92 14.33 19.18
CA LEU A 82 4.79 14.58 18.29
C LEU A 82 5.26 14.86 16.85
N LEU A 83 6.34 15.62 16.71
CA LEU A 83 6.98 15.90 15.42
C LEU A 83 7.54 14.62 14.78
N MET A 84 8.17 13.76 15.60
CA MET A 84 8.66 12.45 15.17
C MET A 84 7.50 11.53 14.75
N SER A 85 6.37 11.58 15.45
CA SER A 85 5.16 10.81 15.10
C SER A 85 4.59 11.25 13.74
N ILE A 86 4.48 12.56 13.50
CA ILE A 86 4.05 13.11 12.20
C ILE A 86 4.97 12.61 11.09
N ALA A 87 6.29 12.75 11.27
CA ALA A 87 7.28 12.33 10.29
C ALA A 87 7.25 10.82 10.03
N ALA A 88 7.18 10.00 11.08
CA ALA A 88 7.16 8.55 10.97
C ALA A 88 5.88 8.04 10.29
N ASN A 89 4.72 8.56 10.69
CA ASN A 89 3.44 8.19 10.10
C ASN A 89 3.33 8.68 8.65
N GLY A 90 3.74 9.92 8.37
CA GLY A 90 3.78 10.47 7.01
C GLY A 90 4.73 9.67 6.09
N ALA A 91 5.93 9.37 6.55
CA ALA A 91 6.88 8.53 5.81
C ALA A 91 6.34 7.11 5.58
N THR A 92 5.72 6.52 6.60
CA THR A 92 5.12 5.18 6.48
C THR A 92 4.00 5.17 5.46
N ALA A 93 3.10 6.16 5.50
CA ALA A 93 2.04 6.32 4.51
C ALA A 93 2.61 6.45 3.09
N PHE A 94 3.61 7.31 2.91
CA PHE A 94 4.27 7.53 1.63
C PHE A 94 4.89 6.24 1.09
N LEU A 95 5.65 5.52 1.92
CA LEU A 95 6.28 4.25 1.53
C LEU A 95 5.25 3.17 1.20
N VAL A 96 4.12 3.10 1.92
CA VAL A 96 3.03 2.18 1.61
C VAL A 96 2.40 2.52 0.26
N ILE A 97 2.12 3.80 -0.02
CA ILE A 97 1.56 4.23 -1.33
C ILE A 97 2.55 3.93 -2.47
N LEU A 98 3.84 4.18 -2.26
CA LEU A 98 4.90 3.86 -3.21
C LEU A 98 4.94 2.35 -3.48
N ALA A 99 4.92 1.54 -2.41
CA ALA A 99 4.86 0.08 -2.49
C ALA A 99 3.62 -0.43 -3.24
N MET A 100 2.45 0.18 -3.01
CA MET A 100 1.23 -0.17 -3.73
C MET A 100 1.33 0.15 -5.22
N THR A 101 1.85 1.33 -5.55
CA THR A 101 2.09 1.76 -6.94
C THR A 101 2.98 0.77 -7.68
N PHE A 102 4.17 0.50 -7.14
CA PHE A 102 5.10 -0.43 -7.78
C PHE A 102 4.59 -1.88 -7.77
N GLY A 103 4.02 -2.33 -6.65
CA GLY A 103 3.54 -3.70 -6.50
C GLY A 103 2.34 -4.03 -7.40
N LEU A 104 1.53 -3.04 -7.78
CA LEU A 104 0.43 -3.26 -8.72
C LEU A 104 0.87 -3.10 -10.19
N ILE A 105 1.61 -2.02 -10.50
CA ILE A 105 1.91 -1.63 -11.89
C ILE A 105 3.01 -2.52 -12.48
N LEU A 106 4.12 -2.73 -11.78
CA LEU A 106 5.26 -3.47 -12.35
C LEU A 106 4.89 -4.90 -12.76
N PRO A 107 4.22 -5.71 -11.92
CA PRO A 107 3.86 -7.08 -12.33
C PRO A 107 2.86 -7.10 -13.48
N ARG A 108 1.94 -6.13 -13.53
CA ARG A 108 0.99 -5.99 -14.63
C ARG A 108 1.70 -5.74 -15.95
N MET A 109 2.63 -4.76 -15.99
CA MET A 109 3.41 -4.45 -17.19
C MET A 109 4.25 -5.65 -17.65
N LEU A 110 4.88 -6.37 -16.71
CA LEU A 110 5.65 -7.57 -17.04
C LEU A 110 4.76 -8.67 -17.62
N LEU A 111 3.59 -8.93 -17.03
CA LEU A 111 2.66 -9.95 -17.51
C LEU A 111 2.11 -9.61 -18.90
N GLU A 112 1.74 -8.35 -19.14
CA GLU A 112 1.32 -7.88 -20.46
C GLU A 112 2.43 -8.06 -21.51
N HIS A 113 3.68 -7.75 -21.14
CA HIS A 113 4.82 -7.91 -22.05
C HIS A 113 5.11 -9.37 -22.40
N PHE A 114 5.04 -10.29 -21.43
CA PHE A 114 5.43 -11.70 -21.64
C PHE A 114 4.29 -12.61 -22.12
N LEU A 115 3.05 -12.39 -21.69
CA LEU A 115 1.91 -13.28 -21.95
C LEU A 115 1.05 -12.85 -23.13
N THR A 116 1.07 -11.57 -23.47
CA THR A 116 0.45 -11.02 -24.68
C THR A 116 1.55 -10.40 -25.53
N PRO A 117 2.37 -11.20 -26.25
CA PRO A 117 3.27 -10.65 -27.25
C PRO A 117 2.40 -9.87 -28.24
N THR A 118 2.57 -8.55 -28.25
CA THR A 118 1.92 -7.65 -29.21
C THR A 118 2.27 -8.15 -30.61
N VAL A 119 1.28 -8.73 -31.29
CA VAL A 119 1.35 -9.09 -32.71
C VAL A 119 0.96 -7.87 -33.53
#